data_AF-Q6PV54-F1
#
_entry.id   AF-Q6PV54-F1
#
_cell.length_a   1.000
_cell.length_b   1.000
_cell.length_c   1.000
_cell.angle_alpha   90.00
_cell.angle_beta   90.00
_cell.angle_gamma   90.00
#
_symmetry.space_group_name_H-M   'P 1'
#
loop_
_entity.id
_entity.type
_entity.pdbx_description
1 polymer ?
#
loop_
_entity_poly.entity_id
_entity_poly.type
_entity_poly.pdbx_seq_one_letter_code
_entity_poly.pdbx_strand_id
1 'polypeptide(L)'
;MSLFFHSVTLISRRLTLSALLALFTIFLLSGCKPADETVDVSPPAATSKNSELWPRIVRTAKGDIQISHPPRRIVSTSITMTGTLLAINAPLVGTGATVPNTTVADDQGFFTQWS
;
A
#
# COMPACT_ATOMS: atom_id res chain seq x y z
N MET A 1 14.11 49.94 -38.61
CA MET A 1 14.91 48.96 -37.84
C MET A 1 14.06 48.19 -36.81
N SER A 2 12.78 47.86 -37.12
CA SER A 2 11.84 47.27 -36.14
C SER A 2 11.18 45.95 -36.58
N LEU A 3 11.32 45.56 -37.86
CA LEU A 3 10.75 44.31 -38.39
C LEU A 3 11.67 43.09 -38.15
N PHE A 4 12.98 43.30 -38.01
CA PHE A 4 13.93 42.21 -37.70
C PHE A 4 13.78 41.69 -36.27
N PHE A 5 13.49 42.56 -35.30
CA PHE A 5 13.35 42.17 -33.88
C PHE A 5 12.11 41.31 -33.61
N HIS A 6 11.03 41.50 -34.38
CA HIS A 6 9.78 40.75 -34.21
C HIS A 6 9.87 39.33 -34.81
N SER A 7 10.56 39.16 -35.93
CA SER A 7 10.81 37.83 -36.52
C SER A 7 11.73 36.97 -35.64
N VAL A 8 12.75 37.57 -35.00
CA VAL A 8 13.68 36.86 -34.12
C VAL A 8 13.00 36.40 -32.82
N THR A 9 12.07 37.18 -32.27
CA THR A 9 11.29 36.81 -31.06
C THR A 9 10.20 35.78 -31.31
N LEU A 10 9.63 35.73 -32.53
CA LEU A 10 8.69 34.68 -32.93
C LEU A 10 9.40 33.34 -33.21
N ILE A 11 10.61 33.37 -33.78
CA ILE A 11 11.44 32.19 -34.02
C ILE A 11 11.92 31.58 -32.70
N SER A 12 12.37 32.39 -31.73
CA SER A 12 12.80 31.90 -30.41
C SER A 12 11.64 31.35 -29.57
N ARG A 13 10.44 31.93 -29.64
CA ARG A 13 9.21 31.38 -29.02
C ARG A 13 8.78 30.05 -29.64
N ARG A 14 8.96 29.87 -30.95
CA ARG A 14 8.65 28.61 -31.64
C ARG A 14 9.66 27.51 -31.31
N LEU A 15 10.95 27.84 -31.19
CA LEU A 15 11.98 26.88 -30.75
C LEU A 15 11.80 26.46 -29.29
N THR A 16 11.47 27.39 -28.39
CA THR A 16 11.24 27.07 -26.96
C THR A 16 9.99 26.22 -26.75
N LEU A 17 8.89 26.48 -27.48
CA LEU A 17 7.70 25.62 -27.47
C LEU A 17 7.97 24.22 -28.03
N SER A 18 8.74 24.11 -29.13
CA SER A 18 9.10 22.81 -29.71
C SER A 18 10.02 22.01 -28.77
N ALA A 19 10.96 22.68 -28.10
CA ALA A 19 11.84 22.05 -27.11
C ALA A 19 11.08 21.55 -25.88
N LEU A 20 10.09 22.31 -25.37
CA LEU A 20 9.24 21.87 -24.26
C LEU A 20 8.35 20.69 -24.64
N LEU A 21 7.79 20.70 -25.86
CA LEU A 21 6.95 19.60 -26.35
C LEU A 21 7.77 18.32 -26.57
N ALA A 22 9.00 18.44 -27.07
CA ALA A 22 9.94 17.32 -27.19
C ALA A 22 10.38 16.76 -25.83
N LEU A 23 10.59 17.62 -24.82
CA LEU A 23 10.93 17.18 -23.48
C LEU A 23 9.76 16.44 -22.81
N PHE A 24 8.52 16.88 -23.06
CA PHE A 24 7.30 16.24 -22.55
C PHE A 24 7.04 14.86 -23.20
N THR A 25 7.28 14.71 -24.50
CA THR A 25 7.18 13.40 -25.17
C THR A 25 8.25 12.41 -24.73
N ILE A 26 9.47 12.88 -24.39
CA ILE A 26 10.51 12.02 -23.80
C ILE A 26 10.10 11.53 -22.40
N PHE A 27 9.47 12.40 -21.58
CA PHE A 27 9.01 12.03 -20.24
C PHE A 27 7.88 10.99 -20.25
N LEU A 28 7.04 11.00 -21.29
CA LEU A 28 5.94 10.05 -21.46
C LEU A 28 6.37 8.65 -21.96
N LEU A 29 7.60 8.49 -22.47
CA LEU A 29 8.08 7.20 -22.98
C LEU A 29 8.76 6.32 -21.92
N SER A 30 9.00 6.82 -20.70
CA SER A 30 9.61 6.06 -19.61
C SER A 30 8.57 5.24 -18.83
N GLY A 31 7.88 4.32 -19.52
CA GLY A 31 6.82 3.51 -18.91
C GLY A 31 6.37 2.23 -19.63
N CYS A 32 7.01 1.81 -20.74
CA CYS A 32 6.66 0.55 -21.41
C CYS A 32 7.64 -0.57 -21.07
N LYS A 33 7.27 -1.41 -20.10
CA LYS A 33 7.80 -2.77 -19.98
C LYS A 33 7.08 -3.63 -21.02
N PRO A 34 7.77 -4.29 -21.97
CA PRO A 34 7.10 -5.17 -22.92
C PRO A 34 6.47 -6.35 -22.17
N ALA A 35 5.19 -6.58 -22.43
CA ALA A 35 4.51 -7.82 -22.12
C ALA A 35 4.74 -8.76 -23.30
N ASP A 36 5.53 -9.80 -23.08
CA ASP A 36 5.64 -10.95 -23.96
C ASP A 36 5.29 -12.20 -23.14
N GLU A 37 4.64 -13.13 -23.82
CA GLU A 37 4.13 -14.43 -23.38
C GLU A 37 2.74 -14.50 -22.70
N THR A 38 1.78 -14.93 -23.52
CA THR A 38 0.53 -15.58 -23.12
C THR A 38 0.81 -16.80 -22.26
N VAL A 39 0.61 -16.67 -20.95
CA VAL A 39 0.32 -17.80 -20.07
C VAL A 39 -1.14 -17.64 -19.67
N ASP A 40 -1.98 -18.62 -20.04
CA ASP A 40 -3.28 -18.84 -19.42
C ASP A 40 -3.05 -19.17 -17.93
N VAL A 41 -2.80 -18.14 -17.13
CA VAL A 41 -2.90 -18.21 -15.68
C VAL A 41 -4.37 -17.97 -15.40
N SER A 42 -5.14 -19.07 -15.41
CA SER A 42 -6.29 -19.21 -14.52
C SER A 42 -5.91 -18.50 -13.20
N PRO A 43 -6.73 -17.56 -12.66
CA PRO A 43 -6.39 -16.89 -11.40
C PRO A 43 -5.90 -17.97 -10.47
N PRO A 44 -4.72 -17.86 -9.84
CA PRO A 44 -4.33 -18.88 -8.89
C PRO A 44 -5.51 -18.96 -7.95
N ALA A 45 -6.23 -20.09 -8.00
CA ALA A 45 -6.99 -20.54 -6.86
C ALA A 45 -6.03 -20.27 -5.72
N ALA A 46 -6.47 -19.48 -4.74
CA ALA A 46 -5.70 -19.22 -3.55
C ALA A 46 -5.52 -20.57 -2.86
N THR A 47 -4.62 -21.38 -3.39
CA THR A 47 -4.22 -22.67 -2.88
C THR A 47 -3.47 -22.27 -1.65
N SER A 48 -4.20 -22.39 -0.55
CA SER A 48 -3.79 -22.09 0.80
C SER A 48 -2.44 -22.77 1.09
N LYS A 49 -1.32 -22.14 0.71
CA LYS A 49 0.02 -22.48 1.21
C LYS A 49 0.10 -22.31 2.73
N ASN A 50 -0.90 -21.67 3.34
CA ASN A 50 -0.94 -21.46 4.77
C ASN A 50 -1.18 -22.78 5.52
N SER A 51 -1.89 -23.76 4.97
CA SER A 51 -2.21 -25.01 5.70
C SER A 51 -1.00 -25.93 5.91
N GLU A 52 0.01 -25.87 5.04
CA GLU A 52 1.27 -26.63 5.23
C GLU A 52 2.13 -26.09 6.38
N LEU A 53 1.85 -24.87 6.85
CA LEU A 53 2.63 -24.22 7.89
C LEU A 53 2.05 -24.41 9.30
N TRP A 54 1.05 -25.28 9.47
CA TRP A 54 0.45 -25.59 10.78
C TRP A 54 0.46 -27.10 11.01
N PRO A 55 0.57 -27.57 12.27
CA PRO A 55 0.56 -26.82 13.52
C PRO A 55 1.85 -26.01 13.80
N ARG A 56 1.75 -24.96 14.63
CA ARG A 56 2.90 -24.17 15.12
C ARG A 56 2.93 -24.09 16.63
N ILE A 57 4.12 -24.09 17.20
CA ILE A 57 4.35 -23.81 18.62
C ILE A 57 4.73 -22.34 18.79
N VAL A 58 4.02 -21.64 19.67
CA VAL A 58 4.30 -20.25 20.07
C VAL A 58 4.74 -20.26 21.52
N ARG A 59 5.93 -19.72 21.79
CA ARG A 59 6.44 -19.57 23.15
C ARG A 59 5.76 -18.40 23.84
N THR A 60 5.28 -18.62 25.06
CA THR A 60 4.68 -17.56 25.87
C THR A 60 5.28 -17.55 27.27
N ALA A 61 5.05 -16.48 28.03
CA ALA A 61 5.48 -16.39 29.43
C ALA A 61 4.85 -17.48 30.33
N LYS A 62 3.74 -18.10 29.91
CA LYS A 62 3.07 -19.19 30.62
C LYS A 62 3.44 -20.58 30.10
N GLY A 63 4.43 -20.66 29.20
CA GLY A 63 4.84 -21.87 28.51
C GLY A 63 4.44 -21.88 27.04
N ASP A 64 4.76 -22.98 26.39
CA ASP A 64 4.56 -23.17 24.94
C ASP A 64 3.10 -23.52 24.64
N ILE A 65 2.53 -22.89 23.62
CA ILE A 65 1.16 -23.12 23.15
C ILE A 65 1.21 -23.61 21.72
N GLN A 66 0.50 -24.71 21.42
CA GLN A 66 0.32 -25.18 20.06
C GLN A 66 -0.93 -24.56 19.44
N ILE A 67 -0.75 -23.98 18.26
CA ILE A 67 -1.84 -23.51 17.40
C ILE A 67 -1.95 -24.51 16.25
N SER A 68 -3.10 -25.17 16.14
CA SER A 68 -3.33 -26.29 15.22
C SER A 68 -3.57 -25.87 13.77
N HIS A 69 -4.11 -24.68 13.56
CA HIS A 69 -4.51 -24.17 12.25
C HIS A 69 -4.34 -22.64 12.20
N PRO A 70 -4.35 -22.01 11.00
CA PRO A 70 -4.30 -20.57 10.91
C PRO A 70 -5.44 -19.91 11.72
N PRO A 71 -5.18 -18.88 12.53
CA PRO A 71 -6.23 -18.15 13.23
C PRO A 71 -7.21 -17.50 12.26
N ARG A 72 -8.50 -17.62 12.55
CA ARG A 72 -9.59 -17.01 11.76
C ARG A 72 -10.27 -15.84 12.47
N ARG A 73 -10.08 -15.73 13.79
CA ARG A 73 -10.65 -14.70 14.66
C ARG A 73 -9.64 -14.43 15.77
N ILE A 74 -9.14 -13.21 15.85
CA ILE A 74 -8.16 -12.78 16.84
C ILE A 74 -8.81 -11.72 17.75
N VAL A 75 -8.52 -11.79 19.04
CA VAL A 75 -8.87 -10.75 20.01
C VAL A 75 -7.58 -10.25 20.65
N SER A 76 -7.39 -8.93 20.72
CA SER A 76 -6.23 -8.32 21.38
C SER A 76 -6.67 -7.51 22.57
N THR A 77 -6.15 -7.78 23.76
CA THR A 77 -6.36 -6.90 24.92
C THR A 77 -5.31 -5.79 25.01
N SER A 78 -4.41 -5.69 24.02
CA SER A 78 -3.36 -4.67 23.94
C SER A 78 -3.65 -3.70 22.81
N ILE A 79 -3.92 -2.44 23.17
CA ILE A 79 -4.13 -1.33 22.21
C ILE A 79 -2.88 -1.17 21.34
N THR A 80 -1.68 -1.26 21.91
CA THR A 80 -0.42 -1.12 21.16
C THR A 80 -0.25 -2.21 20.10
N MET A 81 -0.59 -3.48 20.40
CA MET A 81 -0.49 -4.55 19.40
C MET A 81 -1.55 -4.48 18.30
N THR A 82 -2.66 -3.76 18.53
CA THR A 82 -3.76 -3.62 17.56
C THR A 82 -3.27 -3.05 16.25
N GLY A 83 -2.50 -1.95 16.30
CA GLY A 83 -1.97 -1.32 15.09
C GLY A 83 -1.13 -2.29 14.25
N THR A 84 -0.28 -3.12 14.88
CA THR A 84 0.51 -4.14 14.17
C THR A 84 -0.37 -5.23 13.56
N LEU A 85 -1.38 -5.71 14.29
CA LEU A 85 -2.30 -6.73 13.79
C LEU A 85 -3.10 -6.23 12.57
N LEU A 86 -3.55 -4.98 12.60
CA LEU A 86 -4.23 -4.34 11.47
C LEU A 86 -3.28 -4.15 10.28
N ALA A 87 -2.04 -3.69 10.52
CA ALA A 87 -1.05 -3.46 9.47
C ALA A 87 -0.71 -4.72 8.66
N ILE A 88 -0.76 -5.91 9.29
CA ILE A 88 -0.55 -7.19 8.61
C ILE A 88 -1.84 -7.85 8.11
N ASN A 89 -2.98 -7.13 8.13
CA ASN A 89 -4.30 -7.64 7.76
C ASN A 89 -4.69 -8.92 8.53
N ALA A 90 -4.32 -9.00 9.81
CA ALA A 90 -4.73 -10.11 10.65
C ALA A 90 -6.25 -10.09 10.84
N PRO A 91 -6.92 -11.26 10.97
CA PRO A 91 -8.37 -11.33 11.15
C PRO A 91 -8.79 -10.97 12.59
N LEU A 92 -8.59 -9.70 12.95
CA LEU A 92 -8.91 -9.11 14.25
C LEU A 92 -10.41 -8.84 14.34
N VAL A 93 -11.08 -9.43 15.33
CA VAL A 93 -12.52 -9.30 15.53
C VAL A 93 -12.89 -8.52 16.80
N GLY A 94 -11.89 -8.17 17.61
CA GLY A 94 -12.09 -7.39 18.83
C GLY A 94 -10.78 -6.92 19.42
N THR A 95 -10.80 -5.74 20.02
CA THR A 95 -9.63 -5.18 20.68
C THR A 95 -9.99 -4.36 21.91
N GLY A 96 -9.02 -4.16 22.81
CA GLY A 96 -9.11 -3.12 23.82
C GLY A 96 -9.10 -1.73 23.18
N ALA A 97 -9.80 -0.78 23.81
CA ALA A 97 -9.92 0.61 23.37
C ALA A 97 -9.57 1.55 24.52
N THR A 98 -9.27 2.81 24.19
CA THR A 98 -9.13 3.90 25.17
C THR A 98 -10.48 4.62 25.37
N VAL A 99 -10.45 5.75 26.09
CA VAL A 99 -11.60 6.65 26.21
C VAL A 99 -11.96 7.20 24.81
N PRO A 100 -13.24 7.11 24.39
CA PRO A 100 -13.70 7.60 23.10
C PRO A 100 -13.75 9.13 23.02
N ASN A 101 -13.84 9.66 21.80
CA ASN A 101 -14.01 11.09 21.48
C ASN A 101 -12.90 11.98 22.07
N THR A 102 -11.65 11.61 21.84
CA THR A 102 -10.48 12.39 22.27
C THR A 102 -9.67 12.86 21.06
N THR A 103 -8.70 13.75 21.27
CA THR A 103 -7.81 14.20 20.17
C THR A 103 -7.08 13.06 19.46
N VAL A 104 -6.88 11.93 20.15
CA VAL A 104 -6.13 10.77 19.66
C VAL A 104 -7.01 9.54 19.42
N ALA A 105 -8.32 9.62 19.66
CA ALA A 105 -9.22 8.46 19.54
C ALA A 105 -10.58 8.81 18.95
N ASP A 106 -11.11 7.88 18.15
CA ASP A 106 -12.43 7.97 17.52
C ASP A 106 -13.59 7.80 18.51
N ASP A 107 -14.82 7.72 18.00
CA ASP A 107 -16.04 7.56 18.78
C ASP A 107 -16.16 6.19 19.47
N GLN A 108 -15.38 5.19 19.03
CA GLN A 108 -15.29 3.86 19.63
C GLN A 108 -14.09 3.73 20.60
N GLY A 109 -13.23 4.75 20.69
CA GLY A 109 -12.03 4.73 21.53
C GLY A 109 -10.83 4.04 20.87
N PHE A 110 -10.88 3.83 19.55
CA PHE A 110 -9.75 3.38 18.76
C PHE A 110 -8.84 4.54 18.40
N PHE A 111 -7.54 4.29 18.25
CA PHE A 111 -6.64 5.38 17.88
C PHE A 111 -6.82 5.75 16.41
N THR A 112 -6.89 7.06 16.16
CA THR A 112 -7.11 7.64 14.82
C THR A 112 -6.04 7.28 13.80
N GLN A 113 -4.88 6.80 14.24
CA GLN A 113 -3.80 6.35 13.37
C GLN A 113 -4.16 5.08 12.58
N TRP A 114 -5.07 4.25 13.08
CA TRP A 114 -5.40 2.96 12.48
C TRP A 114 -6.91 2.64 12.42
N SER A 115 -7.76 3.51 12.97
CA SER A 115 -9.22 3.47 12.79
C SER A 115 -9.63 3.89 11.39
#